data_AF-A0A0D2PUQ6-F1
#
_entry.id   AF-A0A0D2PUQ6-F1
#
_cell.length_a   1.000
_cell.length_b   1.000
_cell.length_c   1.000
_cell.angle_alpha   90.00
_cell.angle_beta   90.00
_cell.angle_gamma   90.00
#
_symmetry.space_group_name_H-M   'P 1'
#
loop_
_entity.id
_entity.type
_entity.pdbx_description
1 polymer ?
#
loop_
_entity_poly.entity_id
_entity_poly.type
_entity_poly.pdbx_seq_one_letter_code
_entity_poly.pdbx_strand_id
1 'polypeptide(L)'
;EGDEHLAREARNYQKFPRHFFEHWSGYNIIPPLIDPTPALAVVPQFYGYYVPEEGEAAEGEYLSPILLIEDCGVPVEVDDLDLDDRNECASLLYRMHDEGWLHNSFFPRNILMQHGDISAWPVARKIEDRRFRIIDFGRSE
;
A
#
# COMPACT_ATOMS: atom_id res chain seq x y z
N GLU A 1 6.33 10.85 20.59
CA GLU A 1 6.15 11.77 19.45
C GLU A 1 6.27 10.96 18.16
N GLY A 2 5.15 10.63 17.52
CA GLY A 2 5.11 9.78 16.33
C GLY A 2 3.79 9.03 16.14
N ASP A 3 3.05 8.78 17.21
CA ASP A 3 1.83 7.95 17.17
C ASP A 3 0.68 8.62 16.42
N GLU A 4 0.65 9.95 16.36
CA GLU A 4 -0.34 10.67 15.55
C GLU A 4 -0.26 10.32 14.06
N HIS A 5 0.95 10.07 13.54
CA HIS A 5 1.13 9.67 12.14
C HIS A 5 0.51 8.29 11.90
N LEU A 6 0.79 7.33 12.78
CA LEU A 6 0.26 5.98 12.71
C LEU A 6 -1.27 5.95 12.84
N ALA A 7 -1.83 6.75 13.77
CA ALA A 7 -3.27 6.90 13.95
C ALA A 7 -3.96 7.61 12.77
N ARG A 8 -3.28 8.54 12.08
CA ARG A 8 -3.78 9.15 10.84
C ARG A 8 -3.77 8.15 9.70
N GLU A 9 -2.68 7.42 9.53
CA GLU A 9 -2.56 6.38 8.51
C GLU A 9 -3.64 5.31 8.67
N ALA A 10 -3.84 4.80 9.89
CA ALA A 10 -4.90 3.85 10.20
C ALA A 10 -6.30 4.38 9.84
N ARG A 11 -6.58 5.66 10.13
CA ARG A 11 -7.86 6.30 9.76
C ARG A 11 -8.04 6.41 8.25
N ASN A 12 -6.96 6.64 7.51
CA ASN A 12 -7.02 6.70 6.05
C ASN A 12 -7.28 5.32 5.44
N TYR A 13 -6.61 4.28 5.91
CA TYR A 13 -6.94 2.90 5.53
C TYR A 13 -8.41 2.53 5.77
N GLN A 14 -9.00 2.95 6.90
CA GLN A 14 -10.42 2.70 7.18
C GLN A 14 -11.39 3.46 6.26
N LYS A 15 -10.96 4.57 5.68
CA LYS A 15 -11.79 5.42 4.81
C LYS A 15 -11.66 5.08 3.33
N PHE A 16 -10.57 4.42 2.93
CA PHE A 16 -10.34 4.07 1.53
C PHE A 16 -11.50 3.23 0.98
N PRO A 17 -11.86 3.45 -0.29
CA PRO A 17 -12.90 2.65 -0.93
C PRO A 17 -12.43 1.20 -1.04
N ARG A 18 -13.37 0.26 -0.88
CA ARG A 18 -13.08 -1.18 -0.83
C ARG A 18 -12.22 -1.67 -2.00
N HIS A 19 -12.41 -1.13 -3.20
CA HIS A 19 -11.69 -1.56 -4.39
C HIS A 19 -10.20 -1.20 -4.39
N PHE A 20 -9.72 -0.32 -3.50
CA PHE A 20 -8.28 -0.09 -3.31
C PHE A 20 -7.57 -1.34 -2.76
N PHE A 21 -8.29 -2.18 -2.03
CA PHE A 21 -7.77 -3.40 -1.42
C PHE A 21 -7.98 -4.63 -2.31
N GLU A 22 -8.71 -4.54 -3.42
CA GLU A 22 -9.13 -5.72 -4.16
C GLU A 22 -8.20 -6.05 -5.32
N HIS A 23 -8.00 -7.35 -5.55
CA HIS A 23 -7.35 -7.89 -6.74
C HIS A 23 -8.41 -8.30 -7.76
N TRP A 24 -8.43 -7.64 -8.91
CA TRP A 24 -9.34 -7.97 -10.00
C TRP A 24 -8.61 -8.71 -11.11
N SER A 25 -9.31 -9.64 -11.76
CA SER A 25 -8.80 -10.23 -13.01
C SER A 25 -9.04 -9.25 -14.15
N GLY A 26 -7.95 -8.83 -14.82
CA GLY A 26 -8.01 -7.97 -16.00
C GLY A 26 -7.17 -6.70 -15.87
N TYR A 27 -7.47 -5.74 -16.73
CA TYR A 27 -6.72 -4.51 -16.89
C TYR A 27 -7.65 -3.30 -16.79
N ASN A 28 -7.11 -2.18 -16.35
CA ASN A 28 -7.75 -0.87 -16.42
C ASN A 28 -6.99 0.04 -17.41
N ILE A 29 -7.68 1.05 -17.93
CA ILE A 29 -7.08 2.16 -18.66
C ILE A 29 -7.43 3.41 -17.87
N ILE A 30 -6.44 3.98 -17.17
CA ILE A 30 -6.63 5.15 -16.31
C ILE A 30 -5.97 6.38 -16.95
N PRO A 31 -6.74 7.37 -17.43
CA PRO A 31 -6.17 8.58 -17.99
C PRO A 31 -5.22 9.26 -16.99
N PRO A 32 -4.06 9.80 -17.42
CA PRO A 32 -3.62 9.99 -18.80
C PRO A 32 -2.92 8.78 -19.42
N LEU A 33 -2.80 7.65 -18.73
CA LEU A 33 -2.22 6.43 -19.29
C LEU A 33 -3.15 5.88 -20.37
N ILE A 34 -2.56 5.52 -21.51
CA ILE A 34 -3.27 4.93 -22.66
C ILE A 34 -3.09 3.42 -22.72
N ASP A 35 -1.99 2.91 -22.15
CA ASP A 35 -1.68 1.49 -22.12
C ASP A 35 -2.41 0.83 -20.94
N PRO A 36 -2.97 -0.38 -21.15
CA PRO A 36 -3.69 -1.08 -20.10
C PRO A 36 -2.75 -1.55 -18.98
N THR A 37 -3.09 -1.24 -17.74
CA THR A 37 -2.34 -1.67 -16.54
C THR A 37 -3.15 -2.67 -15.70
N PRO A 38 -2.52 -3.65 -15.03
CA PRO A 38 -3.23 -4.63 -14.21
C PRO A 38 -4.18 -3.97 -13.19
N ALA A 39 -5.39 -4.51 -13.04
CA ALA A 39 -6.37 -4.02 -12.07
C ALA A 39 -6.16 -4.63 -10.68
N LEU A 40 -4.93 -4.53 -10.16
CA LEU A 40 -4.55 -5.04 -8.85
C LEU A 40 -4.86 -4.04 -7.72
N ALA A 41 -4.67 -4.46 -6.47
CA ALA A 41 -4.86 -3.60 -5.30
C ALA A 41 -3.91 -2.40 -5.35
N VAL A 42 -4.42 -1.22 -4.96
CA VAL A 42 -3.67 0.03 -4.89
C VAL A 42 -2.88 0.13 -3.58
N VAL A 43 -3.49 -0.36 -2.50
CA VAL A 43 -2.95 -0.27 -1.13
C VAL A 43 -2.89 -1.68 -0.50
N PRO A 44 -2.05 -1.89 0.54
CA PRO A 44 -1.99 -3.16 1.27
C PRO A 44 -3.33 -3.55 1.88
N GLN A 45 -3.59 -4.85 2.09
CA GLN A 45 -4.66 -5.26 2.99
C GLN A 45 -4.49 -4.61 4.37
N PHE A 46 -5.59 -4.11 4.94
CA PHE A 46 -5.61 -3.54 6.28
C PHE A 46 -6.33 -4.49 7.25
N TYR A 47 -5.61 -4.98 8.26
CA TYR A 47 -6.15 -5.92 9.25
C TYR A 47 -6.60 -5.25 10.54
N GLY A 48 -6.03 -4.10 10.88
CA GLY A 48 -6.48 -3.32 12.02
C GLY A 48 -5.44 -2.37 12.59
N TYR A 49 -5.91 -1.50 13.47
CA TYR A 49 -5.10 -0.64 14.31
C TYR A 49 -5.41 -0.95 15.77
N TYR A 50 -4.40 -1.37 16.51
CA TYR A 50 -4.50 -1.88 17.87
C TYR A 50 -3.79 -0.93 18.81
N VAL A 51 -4.48 -0.54 19.88
CA VAL A 51 -3.94 0.35 20.92
C VAL A 51 -3.88 -0.46 22.22
N PRO A 52 -2.76 -0.45 22.94
CA PRO A 52 -2.65 -1.10 24.24
C PRO A 52 -3.69 -0.58 25.23
N GLU A 53 -4.25 -1.46 26.05
CA GLU A 53 -5.19 -1.05 27.08
C GLU A 53 -4.47 -0.34 28.25
N GLU A 54 -5.18 0.57 28.93
CA GLU A 54 -4.64 1.24 30.11
C GLU A 54 -4.30 0.22 31.21
N GLY A 55 -3.06 0.26 31.71
CA GLY A 55 -2.60 -0.62 32.78
C GLY A 55 -1.93 -1.93 32.31
N GLU A 56 -1.81 -2.17 31.01
CA GLU A 56 -1.00 -3.30 30.50
C GLU A 56 0.51 -3.02 30.55
N ALA A 57 0.90 -1.75 30.44
CA ALA A 57 2.30 -1.34 30.54
C ALA A 57 2.76 -1.33 32.00
N ALA A 58 3.95 -1.89 32.28
CA ALA A 58 4.58 -1.72 33.58
C ALA A 58 4.88 -0.23 33.86
N GLU A 59 5.07 0.12 35.14
CA GLU A 59 5.38 1.51 35.51
C GLU A 59 6.68 1.97 34.83
N GLY A 60 6.57 2.98 33.95
CA GLY A 60 7.69 3.49 33.14
C GLY A 60 7.90 2.79 31.80
N GLU A 61 7.08 1.79 31.45
CA GLU A 61 7.08 1.15 30.14
C GLU A 61 6.11 1.86 29.17
N TYR A 62 6.52 2.00 27.92
CA TYR A 62 5.68 2.54 26.85
C TYR A 62 5.33 1.43 25.87
N LEU A 63 4.04 1.15 25.70
CA LEU A 63 3.53 0.27 24.66
C LEU A 63 3.01 1.13 23.50
N SER A 64 3.59 0.96 22.32
CA SER A 64 3.17 1.69 21.12
C SER A 64 1.95 1.03 20.48
N PRO A 65 1.03 1.82 19.88
CA PRO A 65 0.01 1.26 18.99
C PRO A 65 0.63 0.51 17.82
N ILE A 66 -0.09 -0.49 17.30
CA ILE A 66 0.34 -1.31 16.18
C ILE A 66 -0.65 -1.16 15.02
N LEU A 67 -0.10 -1.00 13.82
CA LEU A 67 -0.83 -1.07 12.56
C LEU A 67 -0.51 -2.40 11.89
N LEU A 68 -1.52 -3.25 11.70
CA LEU A 68 -1.36 -4.54 11.04
C LEU A 68 -1.85 -4.45 9.60
N ILE A 69 -0.92 -4.63 8.65
CA ILE A 69 -1.17 -4.57 7.20
C ILE A 69 -0.45 -5.71 6.48
N GLU A 70 -0.81 -5.92 5.21
CA GLU A 70 -0.16 -6.87 4.31
C GLU A 70 1.35 -6.60 4.14
N ASP A 71 2.15 -7.67 4.15
CA ASP A 71 3.54 -7.63 3.69
C ASP A 71 3.56 -7.50 2.16
N CYS A 72 3.92 -6.31 1.68
CA CYS A 72 3.97 -5.98 0.26
C CYS A 72 5.40 -6.06 -0.32
N GLY A 73 6.36 -6.64 0.40
CA GLY A 73 7.73 -6.80 -0.06
C GLY A 73 8.60 -5.59 0.22
N VAL A 74 9.44 -5.22 -0.74
CA VAL A 74 10.50 -4.21 -0.56
C VAL A 74 10.23 -2.97 -1.39
N PRO A 75 10.74 -1.80 -0.98
CA PRO A 75 10.63 -0.60 -1.78
C PRO A 75 11.22 -0.75 -3.19
N VAL A 76 10.61 -0.07 -4.15
CA VAL A 76 11.11 -0.07 -5.54
C VAL A 76 12.38 0.75 -5.68
N GLU A 77 13.29 0.26 -6.49
CA GLU A 77 14.42 1.01 -7.01
C GLU A 77 14.08 1.48 -8.43
N VAL A 78 14.04 2.79 -8.65
CA VAL A 78 13.51 3.39 -9.90
C VAL A 78 14.31 2.96 -11.14
N ASP A 79 15.60 2.71 -10.96
CA ASP A 79 16.51 2.30 -12.04
C ASP A 79 16.26 0.85 -12.50
N ASP A 80 15.62 0.03 -11.67
CA ASP A 80 15.28 -1.37 -11.97
C ASP A 80 13.89 -1.52 -12.63
N LEU A 81 13.10 -0.44 -12.67
CA LEU A 81 11.74 -0.45 -13.24
C LEU A 81 11.76 -0.27 -14.75
N ASP A 82 11.14 -1.21 -15.46
CA ASP A 82 10.88 -1.07 -16.89
C ASP A 82 9.68 -0.13 -17.17
N LEU A 83 9.32 0.02 -18.45
CA LEU A 83 8.25 0.92 -18.85
C LEU A 83 6.89 0.48 -18.32
N ASP A 84 6.63 -0.83 -18.29
CA ASP A 84 5.35 -1.39 -17.86
C ASP A 84 5.22 -1.25 -16.32
N ASP A 85 6.31 -1.49 -15.58
CA ASP A 85 6.35 -1.27 -14.13
C ASP A 85 6.09 0.19 -13.77
N ARG A 86 6.71 1.12 -14.51
CA ARG A 86 6.54 2.57 -14.29
C ARG A 86 5.10 2.97 -14.57
N ASN A 87 4.49 2.43 -15.61
CA ASN A 87 3.09 2.65 -15.93
C ASN A 87 2.18 2.06 -14.85
N GLU A 88 2.44 0.85 -14.36
CA GLU A 88 1.67 0.25 -13.27
C GLU A 88 1.78 1.10 -11.99
N CYS A 89 2.98 1.50 -11.58
CA CYS A 89 3.20 2.38 -10.43
C CYS A 89 2.46 3.72 -10.58
N ALA A 90 2.49 4.33 -11.77
CA ALA A 90 1.75 5.55 -12.06
C ALA A 90 0.23 5.31 -12.01
N SER A 91 -0.24 4.16 -12.50
CA SER A 91 -1.65 3.80 -12.49
C SER A 91 -2.22 3.73 -11.07
N LEU A 92 -1.44 3.26 -10.09
CA LEU A 92 -1.85 3.22 -8.69
C LEU A 92 -2.18 4.64 -8.17
N LEU A 93 -1.31 5.61 -8.49
CA LEU A 93 -1.50 7.00 -8.10
C LEU A 93 -2.68 7.65 -8.83
N TYR A 94 -2.84 7.41 -10.13
CA TYR A 94 -3.97 7.95 -10.89
C TYR A 94 -5.31 7.38 -10.43
N ARG A 95 -5.38 6.09 -10.11
CA ARG A 95 -6.58 5.47 -9.52
C ARG A 95 -6.90 6.06 -8.15
N MET A 96 -5.87 6.35 -7.34
CA MET A 96 -6.06 7.04 -6.07
C MET A 96 -6.63 8.45 -6.26
N HIS A 97 -6.10 9.20 -7.23
CA HIS A 97 -6.56 10.55 -7.56
C HIS A 97 -7.99 10.56 -8.14
N ASP A 98 -8.38 9.56 -8.93
CA ASP A 98 -9.72 9.44 -9.51
C ASP A 98 -10.80 9.29 -8.42
N GLU A 99 -10.46 8.60 -7.33
CA GLU A 99 -11.30 8.49 -6.12
C GLU A 99 -11.19 9.70 -5.17
N GLY A 100 -10.54 10.78 -5.62
CA GLY A 100 -10.44 12.04 -4.89
C GLY A 100 -9.43 12.05 -3.74
N TRP A 101 -8.50 11.08 -3.71
CA TRP A 101 -7.46 11.01 -2.68
C TRP A 101 -6.12 11.52 -3.18
N LEU A 102 -5.40 12.25 -2.34
CA LEU A 102 -4.01 12.64 -2.57
C LEU A 102 -3.08 11.92 -1.58
N HIS A 103 -1.96 11.40 -2.08
CA HIS A 103 -1.00 10.74 -1.20
C HIS A 103 -0.21 11.73 -0.31
N ASN A 104 0.17 12.90 -0.86
CA ASN A 104 0.98 13.94 -0.21
C ASN A 104 2.40 13.54 0.26
N SER A 105 2.88 12.34 -0.08
CA SER A 105 4.22 11.84 0.29
C SER A 105 4.69 10.77 -0.71
N PHE A 106 4.48 11.01 -2.00
CA PHE A 106 4.78 10.01 -3.03
C PHE A 106 6.29 9.98 -3.35
N PHE A 107 6.96 8.92 -2.94
CA PHE A 107 8.39 8.68 -3.13
C PHE A 107 8.64 7.19 -3.41
N PRO A 108 9.75 6.80 -4.07
CA PRO A 108 10.04 5.38 -4.36
C PRO A 108 10.00 4.48 -3.12
N ARG A 109 10.46 4.97 -1.97
CA ARG A 109 10.40 4.25 -0.68
C ARG A 109 8.97 3.85 -0.23
N ASN A 110 7.96 4.56 -0.75
CA ASN A 110 6.55 4.39 -0.40
C ASN A 110 5.79 3.58 -1.46
N ILE A 111 6.50 3.00 -2.43
CA ILE A 111 5.95 2.02 -3.37
C ILE A 111 6.66 0.71 -3.11
N LEU A 112 5.92 -0.29 -2.63
CA LEU A 112 6.45 -1.62 -2.35
C LEU A 112 6.16 -2.56 -3.52
N MET A 113 7.11 -3.43 -3.82
CA MET A 113 7.00 -4.48 -4.81
C MET A 113 7.19 -5.84 -4.15
N GLN A 114 6.26 -6.75 -4.45
CA GLN A 114 6.41 -8.18 -4.17
C GLN A 114 6.18 -9.01 -5.42
N HIS A 115 6.83 -10.17 -5.44
CA HIS A 115 6.63 -11.19 -6.44
C HIS A 115 5.43 -12.07 -6.10
N GLY A 116 4.61 -12.43 -7.07
CA GLY A 116 3.51 -13.38 -6.94
C GLY A 116 2.35 -12.92 -6.06
N ASP A 117 1.35 -13.80 -5.96
CA ASP A 117 0.19 -13.60 -5.09
C ASP A 117 0.55 -13.80 -3.62
N ILE A 118 -0.09 -13.04 -2.73
CA ILE A 118 0.09 -13.20 -1.29
C ILE A 118 -0.31 -14.59 -0.79
N SER A 119 -1.30 -15.21 -1.43
CA SER A 119 -1.75 -16.56 -1.12
C SER A 119 -0.73 -17.64 -1.50
N ALA A 120 0.26 -17.30 -2.35
CA ALA A 120 1.34 -18.21 -2.69
C ALA A 120 2.44 -18.19 -1.62
N TRP A 121 2.92 -19.38 -1.27
CA TRP A 121 4.11 -19.55 -0.44
C TRP A 121 5.28 -18.76 -1.02
N PRO A 122 6.14 -18.13 -0.19
CA PRO A 122 7.25 -17.31 -0.68
C PRO A 122 8.13 -17.98 -1.74
N VAL A 123 8.40 -19.28 -1.57
CA VAL A 123 9.23 -20.09 -2.47
C VAL A 123 8.55 -20.43 -3.81
N ALA A 124 7.23 -20.26 -3.89
CA ALA A 124 6.42 -20.55 -5.07
C ALA A 124 6.02 -19.29 -5.86
N ARG A 125 6.42 -18.10 -5.38
CA ARG A 125 6.14 -16.82 -6.04
C ARG A 125 7.00 -16.71 -7.29
N LYS A 126 6.35 -16.41 -8.42
CA LYS A 126 7.02 -16.22 -9.71
C LYS A 126 7.69 -14.87 -9.73
N ILE A 127 8.95 -14.83 -10.16
CA ILE A 127 9.74 -13.59 -10.23
C ILE A 127 9.14 -12.62 -11.25
N GLU A 128 8.51 -13.15 -12.30
CA GLU A 128 7.92 -12.37 -13.38
C GLU A 128 6.59 -11.69 -12.98
N ASP A 129 5.92 -12.18 -11.93
CA ASP A 129 4.67 -11.60 -11.42
C ASP A 129 5.01 -10.50 -10.40
N ARG A 130 5.42 -9.33 -10.86
CA ARG A 130 5.66 -8.16 -9.99
C ARG A 130 4.34 -7.48 -9.68
N ARG A 131 4.15 -7.10 -8.41
CA ARG A 131 2.91 -6.47 -7.95
C ARG A 131 3.21 -5.32 -7.00
N PHE A 132 2.66 -4.15 -7.29
CA PHE A 132 3.01 -2.90 -6.62
C PHE A 132 1.90 -2.42 -5.66
N ARG A 133 2.28 -1.85 -4.52
CA ARG A 133 1.36 -1.20 -3.56
C ARG A 133 1.95 0.10 -3.07
N ILE A 134 1.10 1.09 -2.84
CA ILE A 134 1.49 2.34 -2.21
C ILE A 134 1.29 2.23 -0.69
N ILE A 135 2.20 2.78 0.11
CA ILE A 135 2.17 2.79 1.58
C ILE A 135 2.46 4.19 2.16
N ASP A 136 2.38 4.34 3.49
CA ASP A 136 2.69 5.58 4.23
C ASP A 136 1.65 6.69 3.98
N PHE A 137 0.40 6.38 4.32
CA PHE A 137 -0.74 7.27 4.11
C PHE A 137 -0.99 8.26 5.26
N GLY A 138 -0.06 8.45 6.20
CA GLY A 138 -0.27 9.34 7.35
C GLY A 138 -0.45 10.82 7.01
N ARG A 139 -0.16 11.21 5.76
CA ARG A 139 -0.32 12.57 5.21
C ARG A 139 -1.39 12.68 4.13
N SER A 140 -2.06 11.59 3.79
CA SER A 140 -3.06 11.56 2.71
C SER A 140 -4.37 12.22 3.13
N GLU A 141 -5.06 12.82 2.16
CA GLU A 141 -6.34 13.53 2.33
C GLU A 141 -7.24 13.42 1.10
#